data_AF-A0A359LKF4-F1
#
_entry.id   AF-A0A359LKF4-F1
#
_cell.length_a   1.000
_cell.length_b   1.000
_cell.length_c   1.000
_cell.angle_alpha   90.00
_cell.angle_beta   90.00
_cell.angle_gamma   90.00
#
_symmetry.space_group_name_H-M   'P 1'
#
loop_
_entity.id
_entity.type
_entity.pdbx_description
1 polymer ?
#
loop_
_entity_poly.entity_id
_entity_poly.type
_entity_poly.pdbx_seq_one_letter_code
_entity_poly.pdbx_strand_id
1 'polypeptide(L)'
;MKITIIGSGYVGLVTGTCLADFGLSVTCVDQDEQKINMLNSGGVPIYEPNLEALIQKNVSAGRLTFTTNLGKAVQQSKVIFIAVGTPPNHDGSANLKEIEEVALQIASSLNEYKVIVIKSTVPVGTTRKIKQIINKNQPESVIPAKPVLDPDRGAGIHLSSPSPLTGEHPQDLLPLRGGRIKVGVKHPFDIVSNPEFLREGSAV
;
A
#
# COMPACT_ATOMS: atom_id res chain seq x y z
N MET A 1 -13.56 -6.40 -8.40
CA MET A 1 -12.22 -6.13 -7.82
C MET A 1 -12.41 -5.54 -6.43
N LYS A 2 -11.57 -5.93 -5.45
CA LYS A 2 -11.65 -5.43 -4.06
C LYS A 2 -10.65 -4.30 -3.81
N ILE A 3 -11.11 -3.22 -3.19
CA ILE A 3 -10.33 -2.03 -2.86
C ILE A 3 -10.46 -1.77 -1.36
N THR A 4 -9.37 -1.37 -0.71
CA THR A 4 -9.46 -0.78 0.64
C THR A 4 -9.09 0.70 0.61
N ILE A 5 -9.84 1.50 1.34
CA ILE A 5 -9.57 2.92 1.58
C ILE A 5 -9.23 3.07 3.06
N ILE A 6 -8.05 3.60 3.37
CA ILE A 6 -7.59 3.82 4.74
C ILE A 6 -7.74 5.30 5.06
N GLY A 7 -8.52 5.60 6.10
CA GLY A 7 -9.01 6.93 6.44
C GLY A 7 -10.46 7.10 6.01
N SER A 8 -11.35 7.38 6.95
CA SER A 8 -12.77 7.65 6.72
C SER A 8 -13.15 9.11 6.99
N GLY A 9 -12.21 10.02 6.75
CA GLY A 9 -12.50 11.46 6.63
C GLY A 9 -13.11 11.80 5.26
N TYR A 10 -13.25 13.08 4.95
CA TYR A 10 -13.85 13.55 3.70
C TYR A 10 -13.29 12.85 2.44
N VAL A 11 -11.97 12.93 2.24
CA VAL A 11 -11.31 12.39 1.04
C VAL A 11 -11.54 10.89 0.91
N GLY A 12 -11.31 10.13 1.98
CA GLY A 12 -11.42 8.68 1.95
C GLY A 12 -12.87 8.19 1.84
N LEU A 13 -13.79 8.74 2.64
CA LEU A 13 -15.18 8.28 2.66
C LEU A 13 -15.90 8.59 1.35
N VAL A 14 -15.71 9.79 0.78
CA VAL A 14 -16.28 10.15 -0.52
C VAL A 14 -15.69 9.29 -1.63
N THR A 15 -14.35 9.14 -1.67
CA THR A 15 -13.69 8.30 -2.69
C THR A 15 -14.18 6.86 -2.63
N GLY A 16 -14.23 6.27 -1.43
CA GLY A 16 -14.67 4.90 -1.23
C GLY A 16 -16.13 4.68 -1.62
N THR A 17 -17.00 5.62 -1.26
CA THR A 17 -18.43 5.56 -1.61
C THR A 17 -18.64 5.67 -3.12
N CYS A 18 -17.97 6.61 -3.80
CA CYS A 18 -18.06 6.76 -5.25
C CYS A 18 -17.53 5.52 -6.00
N LEU A 19 -16.40 4.95 -5.56
CA LEU A 19 -15.88 3.71 -6.14
C LEU A 19 -16.83 2.53 -5.96
N ALA A 20 -17.49 2.44 -4.79
CA ALA A 20 -18.52 1.43 -4.56
C ALA A 20 -19.75 1.64 -5.45
N ASP A 21 -20.14 2.90 -5.68
CA ASP A 21 -21.27 3.25 -6.55
C ASP A 21 -20.99 2.92 -8.03
N PHE A 22 -19.73 3.01 -8.46
CA PHE A 22 -19.27 2.50 -9.76
C PHE A 22 -19.21 0.96 -9.84
N GLY A 23 -19.63 0.24 -8.79
CA GLY A 23 -19.78 -1.21 -8.79
C GLY A 23 -18.60 -1.99 -8.20
N LEU A 24 -17.60 -1.32 -7.62
CA LEU A 24 -16.45 -1.97 -7.00
C LEU A 24 -16.78 -2.44 -5.57
N SER A 25 -16.06 -3.45 -5.07
CA SER A 25 -16.17 -3.87 -3.68
C SER A 25 -15.16 -3.10 -2.85
N VAL A 26 -15.63 -2.25 -1.95
CA VAL A 26 -14.83 -1.31 -1.17
C VAL A 26 -14.96 -1.60 0.33
N THR A 27 -13.82 -1.62 1.01
CA THR A 27 -13.75 -1.62 2.47
C THR A 27 -13.05 -0.34 2.93
N CYS A 28 -13.80 0.54 3.60
CA CYS A 28 -13.25 1.70 4.28
C CYS A 28 -12.76 1.30 5.67
N VAL A 29 -11.55 1.73 6.01
CA VAL A 29 -10.86 1.43 7.26
C VAL A 29 -10.55 2.73 7.98
N ASP A 30 -10.78 2.77 9.29
CA ASP A 30 -10.35 3.86 10.16
C ASP A 30 -9.98 3.28 11.53
N GLN A 31 -9.07 3.92 12.25
CA GLN A 31 -8.70 3.49 13.60
C GLN A 31 -9.72 3.98 14.64
N ASP A 32 -10.51 5.00 14.30
CA ASP A 32 -11.56 5.54 15.15
C ASP A 32 -12.78 4.58 15.18
N GLU A 33 -12.86 3.80 16.25
CA GLU A 33 -13.97 2.87 16.49
C GLU A 33 -15.33 3.57 16.56
N GLN A 34 -15.41 4.80 17.09
CA GLN A 34 -16.66 5.53 17.19
C GLN A 34 -17.18 5.90 15.79
N LYS A 35 -16.28 6.37 14.93
CA LYS A 35 -16.59 6.68 13.52
C LYS A 35 -17.04 5.44 12.75
N ILE A 36 -16.34 4.32 12.90
CA ILE A 36 -16.70 3.07 12.24
C ILE A 36 -18.04 2.52 12.75
N ASN A 37 -18.30 2.60 14.05
CA ASN A 37 -19.58 2.19 14.62
C ASN A 37 -20.75 3.06 14.12
N MET A 38 -20.54 4.38 14.02
CA MET A 38 -21.51 5.31 13.44
C MET A 38 -21.81 4.99 11.97
N LEU A 39 -20.77 4.72 11.16
CA LEU A 39 -20.94 4.34 9.75
C LEU A 39 -21.70 3.02 9.61
N ASN A 40 -21.39 2.03 10.44
CA ASN A 40 -22.06 0.74 10.45
C ASN A 40 -23.51 0.81 10.95
N SER A 41 -23.87 1.81 11.76
CA SER A 41 -25.25 2.07 12.18
C SER A 41 -26.03 2.97 11.22
N GLY A 42 -25.43 3.35 10.09
CA GLY A 42 -26.06 4.16 9.03
C GLY A 42 -25.87 5.67 9.18
N GLY A 43 -25.17 6.14 10.22
CA GLY A 43 -24.79 7.54 10.37
C GLY A 43 -23.59 7.93 9.50
N VAL A 44 -23.37 9.23 9.30
CA VAL A 44 -22.23 9.76 8.52
C VAL A 44 -21.47 10.79 9.37
N PRO A 45 -20.14 10.62 9.57
CA PRO A 45 -19.35 11.45 10.48
C PRO A 45 -18.96 12.82 9.90
N ILE A 46 -19.36 13.10 8.66
CA ILE A 46 -19.07 14.34 7.93
C ILE A 46 -20.34 14.83 7.25
N TYR A 47 -20.42 16.13 6.99
CA TYR A 47 -21.45 16.69 6.14
C TYR A 47 -20.94 16.77 4.70
N GLU A 48 -21.60 16.04 3.79
CA GLU A 48 -21.41 16.15 2.36
C GLU A 48 -22.75 15.87 1.66
N PRO A 49 -23.24 16.76 0.77
CA PRO A 49 -24.55 16.60 0.15
C PRO A 49 -24.71 15.25 -0.56
N ASN A 50 -25.83 14.56 -0.31
CA ASN A 50 -26.21 13.26 -0.88
C ASN A 50 -25.30 12.06 -0.51
N LEU A 51 -24.27 12.25 0.32
CA LEU A 51 -23.35 11.17 0.66
C LEU A 51 -24.02 10.04 1.45
N GLU A 52 -24.90 10.37 2.40
CA GLU A 52 -25.61 9.39 3.23
C GLU A 52 -26.43 8.41 2.39
N ALA A 53 -27.21 8.92 1.42
CA ALA A 53 -28.00 8.09 0.53
C ALA A 53 -27.12 7.16 -0.34
N LEU A 54 -25.96 7.65 -0.80
CA LEU A 54 -25.01 6.83 -1.56
C LEU A 54 -24.34 5.75 -0.70
N ILE A 55 -24.00 6.06 0.55
CA ILE A 55 -23.48 5.08 1.51
C ILE A 55 -24.52 4.00 1.74
N GLN A 56 -25.75 4.37 2.11
CA GLN A 56 -26.83 3.41 2.40
C GLN A 56 -27.12 2.50 1.20
N LYS A 57 -27.17 3.05 -0.01
CA LYS A 57 -27.33 2.29 -1.27
C LYS A 57 -26.23 1.24 -1.44
N ASN A 58 -24.96 1.61 -1.21
CA ASN A 58 -23.82 0.73 -1.47
C ASN A 58 -23.56 -0.27 -0.33
N VAL A 59 -23.89 0.08 0.91
CA VAL A 59 -23.92 -0.86 2.04
C VAL A 59 -25.00 -1.92 1.82
N SER A 60 -26.23 -1.50 1.46
CA SER A 60 -27.34 -2.42 1.19
C SER A 60 -27.05 -3.36 0.02
N ALA A 61 -26.28 -2.90 -0.96
CA ALA A 61 -25.83 -3.72 -2.08
C ALA A 61 -24.61 -4.60 -1.77
N GLY A 62 -24.08 -4.59 -0.54
CA GLY A 62 -22.91 -5.36 -0.13
C GLY A 62 -21.60 -4.93 -0.79
N ARG A 63 -21.56 -3.72 -1.38
CA ARG A 63 -20.38 -3.18 -2.07
C ARG A 63 -19.52 -2.28 -1.20
N LEU A 64 -20.07 -1.68 -0.15
CA LEU A 64 -19.35 -0.82 0.79
C LEU A 64 -19.41 -1.42 2.19
N THR A 65 -18.26 -1.50 2.85
CA THR A 65 -18.12 -2.04 4.22
C THR A 65 -17.16 -1.17 5.03
N PHE A 66 -17.36 -1.12 6.36
CA PHE A 66 -16.55 -0.34 7.27
C PHE A 66 -15.95 -1.23 8.36
N THR A 67 -14.67 -1.04 8.68
CA THR A 67 -13.98 -1.84 9.71
C THR A 67 -12.81 -1.07 10.33
N THR A 68 -12.36 -1.49 11.51
CA THR A 68 -11.09 -1.06 12.10
C THR A 68 -9.93 -2.00 11.77
N ASN A 69 -10.22 -3.17 11.17
CA ASN A 69 -9.19 -4.18 10.89
C ASN A 69 -8.48 -3.91 9.56
N LEU A 70 -7.43 -3.09 9.61
CA LEU A 70 -6.59 -2.75 8.46
C LEU A 70 -5.96 -3.99 7.83
N GLY A 71 -5.37 -4.87 8.63
CA GLY A 71 -4.62 -6.02 8.09
C GLY A 71 -5.49 -6.96 7.26
N LYS A 72 -6.71 -7.27 7.75
CA LYS A 72 -7.69 -8.05 6.99
C LYS A 72 -8.11 -7.33 5.71
N ALA A 73 -8.34 -6.03 5.77
CA ALA A 73 -8.73 -5.24 4.60
C ALA A 73 -7.62 -5.20 3.53
N VAL A 74 -6.35 -5.10 3.93
CA VAL A 74 -5.18 -5.16 3.03
C VAL A 74 -5.02 -6.53 2.39
N GLN A 75 -5.14 -7.60 3.17
CA GLN A 75 -4.99 -8.97 2.67
C GLN A 75 -6.05 -9.30 1.60
N GLN A 76 -7.26 -8.75 1.73
CA GLN A 76 -8.41 -9.03 0.86
C GLN A 76 -8.50 -8.15 -0.39
N SER A 77 -7.80 -7.02 -0.46
CA SER A 77 -7.89 -6.07 -1.57
C SER A 77 -6.73 -6.21 -2.56
N LYS A 78 -6.89 -5.70 -3.79
CA LYS A 78 -5.81 -5.59 -4.77
C LYS A 78 -5.19 -4.19 -4.82
N VAL A 79 -6.00 -3.18 -4.50
CA VAL A 79 -5.62 -1.77 -4.50
C VAL A 79 -5.94 -1.19 -3.13
N ILE A 80 -4.99 -0.44 -2.57
CA ILE A 80 -5.05 0.15 -1.23
C ILE A 80 -4.84 1.65 -1.37
N PHE A 81 -5.86 2.43 -1.05
CA PHE A 81 -5.74 3.89 -0.99
C PHE A 81 -5.42 4.32 0.43
N ILE A 82 -4.41 5.16 0.59
CA ILE A 82 -4.11 5.85 1.84
C ILE A 82 -4.66 7.27 1.73
N ALA A 83 -5.70 7.56 2.50
CA ALA A 83 -6.45 8.82 2.50
C ALA A 83 -6.59 9.38 3.93
N VAL A 84 -5.55 9.19 4.74
CA VAL A 84 -5.44 9.74 6.09
C VAL A 84 -5.07 11.23 6.09
N GLY A 85 -5.26 11.89 7.22
CA GLY A 85 -4.90 13.30 7.38
C GLY A 85 -3.38 13.50 7.47
N THR A 86 -2.94 14.67 7.07
CA THR A 86 -1.54 15.14 7.16
C THR A 86 -1.53 16.59 7.64
N PRO A 87 -2.02 16.86 8.86
CA PRO A 87 -2.08 18.21 9.39
C PRO A 87 -0.68 18.85 9.47
N PRO A 88 -0.56 20.18 9.47
CA PRO A 88 0.73 20.83 9.64
C PRO A 88 1.27 20.64 11.07
N ASN A 89 2.58 20.52 11.19
CA ASN A 89 3.34 20.65 12.44
C ASN A 89 3.38 22.13 12.87
N HIS A 90 3.93 22.40 14.07
CA HIS A 90 4.12 23.77 14.57
C HIS A 90 4.99 24.66 13.66
N ASP A 91 5.88 24.07 12.88
CA ASP A 91 6.74 24.77 11.91
C ASP A 91 6.11 24.88 10.50
N GLY A 92 4.86 24.44 10.33
CA GLY A 92 4.13 24.44 9.06
C GLY A 92 4.44 23.26 8.14
N SER A 93 5.42 22.41 8.46
CA SER A 93 5.71 21.21 7.68
C SER A 93 4.59 20.16 7.82
N ALA A 94 4.34 19.34 6.79
CA ALA A 94 3.33 18.29 6.90
C ALA A 94 3.70 17.22 7.94
N ASN A 95 2.76 16.88 8.83
CA ASN A 95 2.91 15.77 9.76
C ASN A 95 2.65 14.44 9.04
N LEU A 96 3.68 13.60 8.92
CA LEU A 96 3.64 12.32 8.21
C LEU A 96 3.48 11.10 9.14
N LYS A 97 3.29 11.28 10.45
CA LYS A 97 3.23 10.16 11.41
C LYS A 97 2.16 9.13 11.04
N GLU A 98 0.93 9.59 10.78
CA GLU A 98 -0.21 8.69 10.49
C GLU A 98 0.02 7.89 9.21
N ILE A 99 0.53 8.51 8.14
CA ILE A 99 0.84 7.78 6.89
C ILE A 99 2.00 6.78 7.06
N GLU A 100 2.98 7.08 7.90
CA GLU A 100 4.09 6.16 8.22
C GLU A 100 3.60 4.97 9.04
N GLU A 101 2.71 5.18 10.01
CA GLU A 101 2.06 4.12 10.79
C GLU A 101 1.20 3.21 9.90
N VAL A 102 0.40 3.79 9.01
CA VAL A 102 -0.36 3.04 8.00
C VAL A 102 0.58 2.22 7.11
N ALA A 103 1.72 2.79 6.69
CA ALA A 103 2.69 2.08 5.89
C ALA A 103 3.28 0.86 6.61
N LEU A 104 3.57 0.97 7.91
CA LEU A 104 4.04 -0.15 8.74
C LEU A 104 2.98 -1.26 8.83
N GLN A 105 1.70 -0.90 9.04
CA GLN A 105 0.61 -1.87 9.11
C GLN A 105 0.32 -2.54 7.76
N ILE A 106 0.44 -1.80 6.65
CA ILE A 106 0.38 -2.40 5.30
C ILE A 106 1.53 -3.39 5.13
N ALA A 107 2.76 -3.02 5.49
CA ALA A 107 3.94 -3.86 5.34
C ALA A 107 3.77 -5.22 6.02
N SER A 108 3.28 -5.24 7.25
CA SER A 108 3.03 -6.47 8.01
C SER A 108 1.87 -7.31 7.46
N SER A 109 1.02 -6.72 6.61
CA SER A 109 -0.20 -7.34 6.09
C SER A 109 -0.12 -7.74 4.62
N LEU A 110 0.98 -7.44 3.92
CA LEU A 110 1.17 -7.86 2.54
C LEU A 110 1.22 -9.38 2.44
N ASN A 111 0.45 -9.93 1.48
CA ASN A 111 0.32 -11.37 1.27
C ASN A 111 0.40 -11.79 -0.22
N GLU A 112 0.36 -10.82 -1.14
CA GLU A 112 0.44 -11.00 -2.59
C GLU A 112 0.75 -9.63 -3.23
N TYR A 113 0.79 -9.56 -4.56
CA TYR A 113 0.96 -8.28 -5.24
C TYR A 113 -0.18 -7.30 -4.93
N LYS A 114 0.19 -6.07 -4.55
CA LYS A 114 -0.75 -4.96 -4.30
C LYS A 114 -0.32 -3.68 -5.02
N VAL A 115 -1.29 -2.82 -5.33
CA VAL A 115 -1.04 -1.43 -5.73
C VAL A 115 -1.43 -0.51 -4.59
N ILE A 116 -0.51 0.34 -4.17
CA ILE A 116 -0.72 1.30 -3.08
C ILE A 116 -0.82 2.70 -3.68
N VAL A 117 -1.90 3.41 -3.36
CA VAL A 117 -2.19 4.76 -3.86
C VAL A 117 -2.19 5.73 -2.70
N ILE A 118 -1.24 6.65 -2.68
CA ILE A 118 -1.27 7.77 -1.72
C ILE A 118 -2.23 8.82 -2.27
N LYS A 119 -3.36 8.98 -1.59
CA LYS A 119 -4.34 10.04 -1.89
C LYS A 119 -4.26 11.20 -0.90
N SER A 120 -3.72 10.98 0.31
CA SER A 120 -3.35 12.04 1.25
C SER A 120 -2.46 13.11 0.58
N THR A 121 -2.64 14.36 0.97
CA THR A 121 -1.79 15.47 0.54
C THR A 121 -0.42 15.34 1.19
N VAL A 122 0.61 15.05 0.41
CA VAL A 122 1.95 14.79 0.95
C VAL A 122 3.01 15.58 0.19
N PRO A 123 4.11 16.01 0.86
CA PRO A 123 5.24 16.62 0.19
C PRO A 123 5.87 15.70 -0.86
N VAL A 124 6.53 16.31 -1.85
CA VAL A 124 7.31 15.60 -2.86
C VAL A 124 8.35 14.70 -2.17
N GLY A 125 8.53 13.49 -2.70
CA GLY A 125 9.44 12.49 -2.12
C GLY A 125 8.80 11.56 -1.08
N THR A 126 7.63 11.90 -0.53
CA THR A 126 6.93 11.04 0.45
C THR A 126 6.63 9.65 -0.11
N THR A 127 6.24 9.53 -1.38
CA THR A 127 6.05 8.21 -2.04
C THR A 127 7.29 7.33 -1.96
N ARG A 128 8.49 7.90 -2.14
CA ARG A 128 9.76 7.17 -2.03
C ARG A 128 10.01 6.74 -0.58
N LYS A 129 9.74 7.62 0.39
CA LYS A 129 9.85 7.34 1.82
C LYS A 129 8.93 6.18 2.23
N ILE A 130 7.66 6.22 1.87
CA ILE A 130 6.68 5.16 2.17
C ILE A 130 7.09 3.84 1.51
N LYS A 131 7.55 3.87 0.24
CA LYS A 131 8.10 2.67 -0.43
C LYS A 131 9.24 2.04 0.36
N GLN A 132 10.13 2.84 0.93
CA GLN A 132 11.25 2.35 1.73
C GLN A 132 10.78 1.76 3.06
N ILE A 133 9.82 2.40 3.74
CA ILE A 133 9.24 1.88 5.00
C ILE A 133 8.61 0.51 4.76
N ILE A 134 7.77 0.37 3.74
CA ILE A 134 7.11 -0.91 3.44
C ILE A 134 8.15 -1.98 3.08
N ASN A 135 9.14 -1.65 2.23
CA ASN A 135 10.19 -2.59 1.89
C ASN A 135 11.02 -3.05 3.08
N LYS A 136 11.30 -2.19 4.06
CA LYS A 136 12.11 -2.55 5.23
C LYS A 136 11.37 -3.44 6.23
N ASN A 137 10.04 -3.34 6.29
CA ASN A 137 9.25 -3.91 7.39
C ASN A 137 8.29 -5.04 6.96
N GLN A 138 8.26 -5.40 5.67
CA GLN A 138 7.41 -6.49 5.20
C GLN A 138 7.99 -7.88 5.54
N PRO A 139 7.14 -8.91 5.75
CA PRO A 139 7.59 -10.27 5.97
C PRO A 139 8.28 -10.87 4.74
N GLU A 140 8.99 -11.97 4.94
CA GLU A 140 9.51 -12.77 3.83
C GLU A 140 8.33 -13.38 3.04
N SER A 141 8.28 -13.06 1.75
CA SER A 141 7.42 -13.62 0.73
C SER A 141 8.01 -14.93 0.18
N VAL A 142 7.10 -15.84 -0.20
CA VAL A 142 7.42 -17.03 -1.01
C VAL A 142 7.16 -16.77 -2.51
N ILE A 143 6.51 -15.64 -2.82
CA ILE A 143 6.21 -15.21 -4.19
C ILE A 143 7.43 -14.43 -4.73
N PRO A 144 8.00 -14.81 -5.89
CA PRO A 144 9.12 -14.11 -6.49
C PRO A 144 8.76 -12.63 -6.74
N ALA A 145 9.69 -11.74 -6.38
CA ALA A 145 9.57 -10.33 -6.77
C ALA A 145 9.51 -10.22 -8.29
N LYS A 146 8.79 -9.21 -8.81
CA LYS A 146 8.72 -8.92 -10.24
C LYS A 146 10.16 -8.83 -10.78
N PRO A 147 10.52 -9.51 -11.88
CA PRO A 147 11.86 -9.40 -12.43
C PRO A 147 12.15 -7.93 -12.69
N VAL A 148 13.22 -7.43 -12.07
CA VAL A 148 13.73 -6.08 -12.34
C VAL A 148 14.20 -6.11 -13.79
N LEU A 149 13.48 -5.41 -14.66
CA LEU A 149 14.00 -5.09 -15.99
C LEU A 149 15.19 -4.17 -15.76
N ASP A 150 16.39 -4.71 -15.91
CA ASP A 150 17.63 -3.93 -15.90
C ASP A 150 17.61 -3.04 -17.16
N PRO A 151 17.51 -1.70 -17.02
CA PRO A 151 17.41 -0.81 -18.17
C PRO A 151 18.67 -0.82 -19.05
N ASP A 152 19.80 -1.30 -18.53
CA ASP A 152 21.07 -1.41 -19.25
C ASP A 152 21.32 -2.81 -19.83
N ARG A 153 20.49 -3.82 -19.49
CA ARG A 153 20.54 -5.14 -20.13
C ARG A 153 19.39 -5.26 -21.12
N GLY A 154 19.74 -5.11 -22.40
CA GLY A 154 18.85 -5.43 -23.51
C GLY A 154 18.17 -6.79 -23.34
N ALA A 155 16.95 -6.90 -23.88
CA ALA A 155 16.07 -8.06 -23.79
C ALA A 155 16.72 -9.35 -24.31
N GLY A 156 17.51 -10.01 -23.47
CA GLY A 156 18.15 -11.29 -23.73
C GLY A 156 17.89 -12.22 -22.56
N ILE A 157 16.98 -13.18 -22.75
CA ILE A 157 16.74 -14.26 -21.79
C ILE A 157 17.87 -15.27 -21.98
N HIS A 158 19.03 -15.06 -21.35
CA HIS A 158 20.08 -16.07 -21.35
C HIS A 158 19.81 -17.06 -20.21
N LEU A 159 19.25 -18.22 -20.56
CA LEU A 159 19.28 -19.40 -19.70
C LEU A 159 20.73 -19.89 -19.68
N SER A 160 21.52 -19.52 -18.68
CA SER A 160 22.85 -20.12 -18.51
C SER A 160 22.72 -21.53 -17.95
N SER A 161 22.71 -22.52 -18.84
CA SER A 161 23.00 -23.91 -18.50
C SER A 161 24.42 -24.03 -17.92
N PRO A 162 24.68 -24.97 -16.98
CA PRO A 162 26.01 -25.16 -16.43
C PRO A 162 26.90 -25.90 -17.43
N SER A 163 28.00 -25.28 -17.86
CA SER A 163 29.06 -25.97 -18.62
C SER A 163 30.08 -26.57 -17.64
N PRO A 164 30.51 -27.84 -17.83
CA PRO A 164 31.47 -28.49 -16.96
C PRO A 164 32.93 -28.26 -17.40
N LEU A 165 33.82 -28.17 -16.40
CA LEU A 165 35.23 -28.56 -16.39
C LEU A 165 36.26 -27.78 -17.24
N THR A 166 37.10 -27.02 -16.54
CA THR A 166 38.59 -27.03 -16.55
C THR A 166 38.99 -26.13 -15.37
N GLY A 167 39.52 -26.60 -14.24
CA GLY A 167 40.84 -27.21 -14.10
C GLY A 167 41.81 -26.14 -13.56
N GLU A 168 42.00 -26.11 -12.22
CA GLU A 168 43.26 -25.87 -11.49
C GLU A 168 43.02 -25.38 -10.05
N HIS A 169 43.60 -26.11 -9.09
CA HIS A 169 43.71 -25.76 -7.67
C HIS A 169 44.94 -24.86 -7.48
N PRO A 170 44.93 -23.91 -6.53
CA PRO A 170 45.70 -24.15 -5.31
C PRO A 170 44.96 -23.80 -4.01
N GLN A 171 45.64 -24.14 -2.92
CA GLN A 171 45.20 -24.32 -1.55
C GLN A 171 44.85 -23.01 -0.82
N ASP A 172 44.18 -23.15 0.33
CA ASP A 172 43.78 -22.13 1.30
C ASP A 172 42.44 -21.43 1.07
N LEU A 173 41.36 -22.12 1.49
CA LEU A 173 40.20 -21.48 2.13
C LEU A 173 39.47 -22.52 2.98
N LEU A 174 39.45 -22.25 4.29
CA LEU A 174 38.72 -22.96 5.33
C LEU A 174 37.26 -23.27 4.90
N PRO A 175 36.64 -24.35 5.42
CA PRO A 175 35.25 -24.64 5.11
C PRO A 175 34.36 -23.61 5.81
N LEU A 176 34.10 -22.48 5.14
CA LEU A 176 33.01 -21.59 5.52
C LEU A 176 31.72 -22.37 5.30
N ARG A 177 31.15 -22.82 6.42
CA ARG A 177 29.80 -23.33 6.58
C ARG A 177 28.88 -22.75 5.49
N GLY A 178 28.24 -23.64 4.74
CA GLY A 178 27.14 -23.32 3.84
C GLY A 178 25.97 -22.70 4.61
N GLY A 179 26.10 -21.45 4.99
CA GLY A 179 24.99 -20.58 5.29
C GLY A 179 24.37 -20.22 3.96
N ARG A 180 23.32 -20.92 3.56
CA ARG A 180 22.37 -20.34 2.60
C ARG A 180 21.96 -19.00 3.20
N ILE A 181 22.41 -17.90 2.60
CA ILE A 181 21.77 -16.61 2.83
C ILE A 181 20.33 -16.84 2.35
N LYS A 182 19.40 -17.01 3.29
CA LYS A 182 17.97 -16.89 2.98
C LYS A 182 17.79 -15.44 2.58
N VAL A 183 17.91 -15.16 1.30
CA VAL A 183 17.44 -13.89 0.76
C VAL A 183 15.93 -14.01 0.77
N GLY A 184 15.32 -13.64 1.89
CA GLY A 184 13.87 -13.55 2.01
C GLY A 184 13.34 -12.74 0.85
N VAL A 185 12.55 -13.37 -0.02
CA VAL A 185 11.92 -12.64 -1.11
C VAL A 185 10.90 -11.70 -0.47
N LYS A 186 10.65 -10.53 -1.05
CA LYS A 186 9.66 -9.57 -0.52
C LYS A 186 8.39 -9.61 -1.36
N HIS A 187 7.23 -9.37 -0.77
CA HIS A 187 5.97 -9.27 -1.52
C HIS A 187 6.09 -8.09 -2.50
N PRO A 188 5.84 -8.30 -3.80
CA PRO A 188 5.95 -7.23 -4.78
C PRO A 188 4.80 -6.24 -4.59
N PHE A 189 5.07 -4.95 -4.76
CA PHE A 189 4.03 -3.92 -4.79
C PHE A 189 4.49 -2.74 -5.63
N ASP A 190 3.53 -2.04 -6.22
CA ASP A 190 3.75 -0.72 -6.80
C ASP A 190 3.10 0.33 -5.91
N ILE A 191 3.71 1.52 -5.86
CA ILE A 191 3.19 2.65 -5.11
C ILE A 191 3.18 3.90 -5.99
N VAL A 192 2.03 4.55 -6.01
CA VAL A 192 1.77 5.77 -6.79
C VAL A 192 1.16 6.83 -5.87
N SER A 193 1.27 8.09 -6.27
CA SER A 193 0.64 9.21 -5.57
C SER A 193 -0.04 10.10 -6.60
N ASN A 194 -1.00 10.92 -6.16
CA ASN A 194 -1.74 11.83 -7.03
C ASN A 194 -0.74 12.72 -7.83
N PRO A 195 -0.81 12.75 -9.18
CA PRO A 195 0.14 13.49 -10.00
C PRO A 195 -0.01 15.02 -9.87
N GLU A 196 -1.12 15.52 -9.31
CA GLU A 196 -1.42 16.95 -9.24
C GLU A 196 -0.41 17.74 -8.37
N PHE A 197 0.22 17.10 -7.37
CA PHE A 197 1.26 17.75 -6.55
C PHE A 197 2.61 17.89 -7.27
N LEU A 198 2.79 17.24 -8.41
CA LEU A 198 4.04 17.30 -9.19
C LEU A 198 4.10 18.49 -10.14
N ARG A 199 3.00 19.21 -10.36
CA ARG A 199 2.96 20.34 -11.31
C ARG A 199 3.09 21.73 -10.66
N GLU A 200 2.74 21.90 -9.40
CA GLU A 200 2.69 23.25 -8.78
C GLU A 200 3.51 23.41 -7.48
N GLY A 201 4.35 22.44 -7.13
CA GLY A 201 5.31 22.59 -6.01
C GLY A 201 4.68 22.81 -4.63
N SER A 202 3.37 22.67 -4.51
CA SER A 202 2.62 23.04 -3.31
C SER A 202 1.79 21.85 -2.85
N ALA A 203 2.32 21.09 -1.89
CA ALA A 203 1.44 20.50 -0.89
C ALA A 203 1.07 21.67 0.03
N VAL A 204 -0.01 22.38 -0.31
CA VAL A 204 -0.53 23.48 0.50
C VAL A 204 -1.11 22.89 1.79
#